data_AF-A0A359KD71-F1
#
_entry.id   AF-A0A359KD71-F1
#
_cell.length_a   1.000
_cell.length_b   1.000
_cell.length_c   1.000
_cell.angle_alpha   90.00
_cell.angle_beta   90.00
_cell.angle_gamma   90.00
#
_symmetry.space_group_name_H-M   'P 1'
#
loop_
_entity.id
_entity.type
_entity.pdbx_description
1 polymer ?
#
loop_
_entity_poly.entity_id
_entity_poly.type
_entity_poly.pdbx_seq_one_letter_code
_entity_poly.pdbx_strand_id
1 'polypeptide(L)'
;MLYAPVSGAAPAASLPLAPNAPPAAAILAAAGHLLPHLEQGRAIDAAILRSAMEQAFGASDASGAWDWKTAYDACEAATILFMRKYGKPLFRKAASPAARLAALSKIAGLLPTHTRRSEEAQARQQFSTPTPLGLAALTAAALTSADRVLEPSAGTGLLAILAEIEGSDLILNELAETRADLLAALFPANAVTRFDAAQIDDHLDRAAIPSVIIMNPPFSVMAAVSGRVADAAYRHIASALARLAPGGRLVAITGANFSPELPAWRDHFARLQERGRVVFSAAIAGSVYAKHGTTIDTRLTVIDKAPAEDFARFPASPGIAPDVATLLAWIERDLPPRMAVALPKICPDTAPRTVRGYLAKAAASTPARPTAEIKGMPLDYETIERMPPEECRLSDSIYEAYALQSV
;
A
#
# COMPACT_ATOMS: atom_id res chain seq x y z
N MET A 1 11.04 -60.35 13.72
CA MET A 1 9.99 -59.31 13.79
C MET A 1 10.23 -58.33 12.66
N LEU A 2 9.25 -58.21 11.76
CA LEU A 2 9.24 -57.35 10.58
C LEU A 2 9.07 -55.89 11.02
N TYR A 3 9.98 -54.99 10.62
CA TYR A 3 9.76 -53.54 10.70
C TYR A 3 9.31 -53.05 9.32
N ALA A 4 8.05 -52.67 9.21
CA ALA A 4 7.50 -52.00 8.04
C ALA A 4 7.96 -50.54 8.00
N PRO A 5 8.33 -49.98 6.84
CA PRO A 5 8.60 -48.56 6.72
C PRO A 5 7.29 -47.76 6.69
N VAL A 6 7.28 -46.66 7.44
CA VAL A 6 6.17 -45.70 7.51
C VAL A 6 6.06 -45.00 6.14
N SER A 7 4.89 -45.10 5.52
CA SER A 7 4.57 -44.44 4.26
C SER A 7 4.60 -42.92 4.43
N GLY A 8 5.39 -42.24 3.61
CA GLY A 8 5.50 -40.79 3.58
C GLY A 8 4.19 -40.13 3.17
N ALA A 9 3.84 -39.03 3.84
CA ALA A 9 2.68 -38.21 3.49
C ALA A 9 2.83 -37.69 2.05
N ALA A 10 1.82 -37.95 1.22
CA ALA A 10 1.75 -37.42 -0.14
C ALA A 10 1.69 -35.88 -0.10
N PRO A 11 2.37 -35.17 -1.03
CA PRO A 11 2.23 -33.73 -1.14
C PRO A 11 0.78 -33.40 -1.50
N ALA A 12 0.17 -32.47 -0.78
CA ALA A 12 -1.17 -31.97 -1.09
C ALA A 12 -1.15 -31.41 -2.52
N ALA A 13 -1.84 -32.07 -3.44
CA ALA A 13 -2.01 -31.58 -4.79
C ALA A 13 -2.81 -30.28 -4.75
N SER A 14 -2.22 -29.20 -5.26
CA SER A 14 -2.93 -27.94 -5.50
C SER A 14 -4.02 -28.20 -6.52
N LEU A 15 -5.28 -28.14 -6.09
CA LEU A 15 -6.42 -28.25 -6.98
C LEU A 15 -6.45 -27.02 -7.90
N PRO A 16 -6.66 -27.18 -9.22
CA PRO A 16 -6.86 -26.03 -10.10
C PRO A 16 -8.06 -25.21 -9.62
N LEU A 17 -7.90 -23.89 -9.59
CA LEU A 17 -9.00 -22.97 -9.29
C LEU A 17 -10.13 -23.18 -10.30
N ALA A 18 -11.37 -23.04 -9.84
CA ALA A 18 -12.53 -23.12 -10.72
C ALA A 18 -12.42 -22.05 -11.83
N PRO A 19 -12.83 -22.35 -13.07
CA PRO A 19 -12.93 -21.33 -14.11
C PRO A 19 -13.84 -20.21 -13.58
N ASN A 20 -13.33 -18.97 -13.54
CA ASN A 20 -13.91 -17.75 -12.94
C ASN A 20 -13.57 -17.45 -11.47
N ALA A 21 -12.44 -17.93 -10.93
CA ALA A 21 -11.95 -17.42 -9.66
C ALA A 21 -11.75 -15.89 -9.70
N PRO A 22 -12.05 -15.15 -8.60
CA PRO A 22 -11.79 -13.73 -8.53
C PRO A 22 -10.32 -13.42 -8.88
N PRO A 23 -10.02 -12.33 -9.62
CA PRO A 23 -8.66 -12.03 -10.07
C PRO A 23 -7.60 -12.10 -8.96
N ALA A 24 -7.90 -11.55 -7.78
CA ALA A 24 -7.00 -11.60 -6.62
C ALA A 24 -6.68 -13.04 -6.16
N ALA A 25 -7.64 -13.96 -6.19
CA ALA A 25 -7.43 -15.35 -5.82
C ALA A 25 -6.54 -16.07 -6.85
N ALA A 26 -6.72 -15.79 -8.14
CA ALA A 26 -5.87 -16.30 -9.20
C ALA A 26 -4.43 -15.74 -9.10
N ILE A 27 -4.27 -14.45 -8.80
CA ILE A 27 -2.95 -13.84 -8.54
C ILE A 27 -2.26 -14.52 -7.36
N LEU A 28 -2.97 -14.75 -6.26
CA LEU A 28 -2.42 -15.42 -5.08
C LEU A 28 -2.02 -16.88 -5.38
N ALA A 29 -2.81 -17.60 -6.17
CA ALA A 29 -2.44 -18.96 -6.62
C ALA A 29 -1.19 -18.94 -7.51
N ALA A 30 -1.10 -18.01 -8.46
CA ALA A 30 0.10 -17.82 -9.28
C ALA A 30 1.32 -17.53 -8.39
N ALA A 31 1.18 -16.66 -7.39
CA ALA A 31 2.23 -16.37 -6.41
C ALA A 31 2.66 -17.64 -5.64
N GLY A 32 1.71 -18.52 -5.30
CA GLY A 32 1.98 -19.83 -4.71
C GLY A 32 2.81 -20.74 -5.62
N HIS A 33 2.56 -20.72 -6.93
CA HIS A 33 3.37 -21.45 -7.92
C HIS A 33 4.77 -20.85 -8.11
N LEU A 34 4.92 -19.53 -7.92
CA LEU A 34 6.21 -18.83 -8.03
C LEU A 34 7.09 -18.99 -6.77
N LEU A 35 6.48 -19.12 -5.59
CA LEU A 35 7.21 -19.19 -4.31
C LEU A 35 8.32 -20.25 -4.28
N PRO A 36 8.12 -21.52 -4.73
CA PRO A 36 9.19 -22.52 -4.75
C PRO A 36 10.42 -22.11 -5.56
N HIS A 37 10.24 -21.30 -6.63
CA HIS A 37 11.38 -20.79 -7.41
C HIS A 37 12.23 -19.82 -6.57
N LEU A 38 11.58 -18.92 -5.82
CA LEU A 38 12.28 -18.03 -4.88
C LEU A 38 12.97 -18.81 -3.76
N GLU A 39 12.31 -19.84 -3.21
CA GLU A 39 12.89 -20.71 -2.18
C GLU A 39 14.15 -21.45 -2.64
N GLN A 40 14.20 -21.82 -3.91
CA GLN A 40 15.35 -22.47 -4.54
C GLN A 40 16.43 -21.47 -5.00
N GLY A 41 16.18 -20.16 -4.90
CA GLY A 41 17.06 -19.13 -5.47
C GLY A 41 17.11 -19.15 -7.00
N ARG A 42 16.07 -19.68 -7.65
CA ARG A 42 15.94 -19.76 -9.10
C ARG A 42 15.29 -18.48 -9.63
N ALA A 43 15.92 -17.86 -10.62
CA ALA A 43 15.35 -16.69 -11.29
C ALA A 43 14.03 -17.05 -11.99
N ILE A 44 13.03 -16.18 -11.83
CA ILE A 44 11.74 -16.26 -12.48
C ILE A 44 11.85 -15.52 -13.81
N ASP A 45 11.99 -16.28 -14.89
CA ASP A 45 11.95 -15.74 -16.25
C ASP A 45 10.50 -15.62 -16.77
N ALA A 46 10.35 -15.09 -17.98
CA ALA A 46 9.04 -14.90 -18.58
C ALA A 46 8.30 -16.22 -18.86
N ALA A 47 9.01 -17.34 -19.07
CA ALA A 47 8.39 -18.63 -19.32
C ALA A 47 7.82 -19.24 -18.04
N ILE A 48 8.58 -19.17 -16.94
CA ILE A 48 8.12 -19.56 -15.60
C ILE A 48 6.93 -18.72 -15.18
N LEU A 49 7.03 -17.39 -15.34
CA LEU A 49 5.95 -16.48 -14.98
C LEU A 49 4.68 -16.76 -15.78
N ARG A 50 4.78 -16.89 -17.11
CA ARG A 50 3.64 -17.24 -17.96
C ARG A 50 3.01 -18.57 -17.53
N SER A 51 3.81 -19.61 -17.29
CA SER A 51 3.29 -20.91 -16.89
C SER A 51 2.53 -20.85 -15.56
N ALA A 52 3.04 -20.10 -14.58
CA ALA A 52 2.35 -19.90 -13.30
C ALA A 52 1.02 -19.16 -13.48
N MET A 53 0.98 -18.14 -14.33
CA MET A 53 -0.24 -17.39 -14.64
C MET A 53 -1.27 -18.25 -15.38
N GLU A 54 -0.86 -19.01 -16.40
CA GLU A 54 -1.74 -19.90 -17.16
C GLU A 54 -2.36 -20.99 -16.28
N GLN A 55 -1.59 -21.56 -15.36
CA GLN A 55 -2.09 -22.55 -14.40
C GLN A 55 -3.12 -21.95 -13.43
N ALA A 56 -2.88 -20.72 -12.96
CA ALA A 56 -3.74 -20.08 -11.97
C ALA A 56 -5.02 -19.47 -12.56
N PHE A 57 -4.92 -18.89 -13.75
CA PHE A 57 -6.06 -18.26 -14.47
C PHE A 57 -6.79 -19.23 -15.38
N GLY A 58 -6.21 -20.39 -15.71
CA GLY A 58 -6.77 -21.38 -16.62
C GLY A 58 -6.82 -20.92 -18.09
N ALA A 59 -6.08 -19.87 -18.45
CA ALA A 59 -6.09 -19.27 -19.78
C ALA A 59 -4.74 -18.62 -20.14
N SER A 60 -4.44 -18.56 -21.44
CA SER A 60 -3.21 -17.96 -21.98
C SER A 60 -3.24 -16.43 -21.98
N ASP A 61 -2.07 -15.80 -22.11
CA ASP A 61 -1.95 -14.33 -22.26
C ASP A 61 -2.70 -13.80 -23.49
N ALA A 62 -2.91 -14.62 -24.52
CA ALA A 62 -3.67 -14.27 -25.72
C ALA A 62 -5.19 -14.19 -25.51
N SER A 63 -5.71 -14.74 -24.41
CA SER A 63 -7.15 -14.76 -24.12
C SER A 63 -7.69 -13.45 -23.52
N GLY A 64 -6.79 -12.59 -23.03
CA GLY A 64 -7.16 -11.38 -22.27
C GLY A 64 -7.58 -11.65 -20.82
N ALA A 65 -7.52 -12.91 -20.34
CA ALA A 65 -7.88 -13.25 -18.96
C ALA A 65 -6.94 -12.64 -17.90
N TRP A 66 -5.71 -12.31 -18.29
CA TRP A 66 -4.74 -11.60 -17.46
C TRP A 66 -3.76 -10.83 -18.36
N ASP A 67 -3.13 -9.80 -17.79
CA ASP A 67 -2.09 -9.02 -18.44
C ASP A 67 -0.74 -9.12 -17.70
N TRP A 68 0.33 -8.61 -18.32
CA TRP A 68 1.66 -8.68 -17.71
C TRP A 68 1.78 -7.85 -16.43
N LYS A 69 0.92 -6.83 -16.25
CA LYS A 69 0.86 -6.07 -15.01
C LYS A 69 0.34 -6.93 -13.86
N THR A 70 -0.69 -7.72 -14.10
CA THR A 70 -1.23 -8.72 -13.18
C THR A 70 -0.19 -9.80 -12.86
N ALA A 71 0.60 -10.21 -13.85
CA ALA A 71 1.71 -11.14 -13.65
C ALA A 71 2.81 -10.55 -12.75
N TYR A 72 3.10 -9.26 -12.86
CA TYR A 72 4.02 -8.58 -11.94
C TYR A 72 3.45 -8.49 -10.52
N ASP A 73 2.15 -8.27 -10.35
CA ASP A 73 1.51 -8.31 -9.01
C ASP A 73 1.62 -9.73 -8.38
N ALA A 74 1.61 -10.80 -9.19
CA ALA A 74 1.90 -12.16 -8.70
C ALA A 74 3.35 -12.33 -8.21
N CYS A 75 4.33 -11.71 -8.88
CA CYS A 75 5.72 -11.68 -8.42
C CYS A 75 5.88 -10.91 -7.09
N GLU A 76 5.18 -9.79 -6.95
CA GLU A 76 5.15 -9.03 -5.69
C GLU A 76 4.53 -9.86 -4.56
N ALA A 77 3.39 -10.49 -4.81
CA ALA A 77 2.74 -11.40 -3.87
C ALA A 77 3.65 -12.60 -3.50
N ALA A 78 4.37 -13.19 -4.47
CA ALA A 78 5.32 -14.27 -4.19
C ALA A 78 6.46 -13.80 -3.27
N THR A 79 6.92 -12.56 -3.45
CA THR A 79 7.91 -11.92 -2.56
C THR A 79 7.35 -11.77 -1.16
N ILE A 80 6.09 -11.35 -1.00
CA ILE A 80 5.43 -11.22 0.31
C ILE A 80 5.32 -12.58 0.99
N LEU A 81 4.89 -13.62 0.28
CA LEU A 81 4.83 -14.99 0.82
C LEU A 81 6.21 -15.49 1.28
N PHE A 82 7.24 -15.25 0.47
CA PHE A 82 8.62 -15.59 0.83
C PHE A 82 9.06 -14.82 2.09
N MET A 83 8.85 -13.51 2.13
CA MET A 83 9.25 -12.66 3.24
C MET A 83 8.47 -12.99 4.53
N ARG A 84 7.20 -13.38 4.44
CA ARG A 84 6.47 -13.85 5.63
C ARG A 84 7.08 -15.13 6.21
N LYS A 85 7.48 -16.07 5.36
CA LYS A 85 8.06 -17.35 5.79
C LYS A 85 9.50 -17.21 6.29
N TYR A 86 10.32 -16.40 5.63
CA TYR A 86 11.77 -16.34 5.86
C TYR A 86 12.30 -14.99 6.36
N GLY A 87 11.50 -13.93 6.34
CA GLY A 87 11.94 -12.56 6.63
C GLY A 87 12.45 -12.37 8.05
N LYS A 88 11.73 -12.86 9.06
CA LYS A 88 12.18 -12.80 10.47
C LYS A 88 13.54 -13.47 10.71
N PRO A 89 13.77 -14.75 10.30
CA PRO A 89 15.09 -15.34 10.45
C PRO A 89 16.15 -14.66 9.55
N LEU A 90 15.78 -14.17 8.37
CA LEU A 90 16.68 -13.42 7.48
C LEU A 90 17.18 -12.12 8.14
N PHE A 91 16.27 -11.33 8.73
CA PHE A 91 16.60 -10.06 9.40
C PHE A 91 17.35 -10.29 10.72
N ARG A 92 17.07 -11.39 11.44
CA ARG A 92 17.86 -11.79 12.61
C ARG A 92 19.30 -12.16 12.25
N LYS A 93 19.52 -12.82 11.12
CA LYS A 93 20.87 -13.18 10.64
C LYS A 93 21.61 -11.98 10.02
N ALA A 94 20.88 -11.12 9.30
CA ALA A 94 21.38 -9.89 8.70
C ALA A 94 21.20 -8.71 9.67
N ALA A 95 22.06 -8.63 10.69
CA ALA A 95 21.92 -7.63 11.74
C ALA A 95 22.15 -6.18 11.27
N SER A 96 22.99 -5.96 10.24
CA SER A 96 23.27 -4.62 9.72
C SER A 96 22.36 -4.24 8.54
N PRO A 97 22.05 -2.93 8.35
CA PRO A 97 21.29 -2.45 7.19
C PRO A 97 21.90 -2.90 5.85
N ALA A 98 23.23 -2.88 5.73
CA ALA A 98 23.93 -3.35 4.52
C ALA A 98 23.72 -4.85 4.25
N ALA A 99 23.72 -5.69 5.28
CA ALA A 99 23.46 -7.12 5.13
C ALA A 99 22.00 -7.40 4.73
N ARG A 100 21.05 -6.65 5.31
CA ARG A 100 19.62 -6.73 4.93
C ARG A 100 19.43 -6.29 3.49
N LEU A 101 20.08 -5.20 3.09
CA LEU A 101 20.06 -4.71 1.72
C LEU A 101 20.59 -5.76 0.75
N ALA A 102 21.73 -6.39 1.04
CA ALA A 102 22.30 -7.43 0.19
C ALA A 102 21.33 -8.62 0.01
N ALA A 103 20.66 -9.05 1.09
CA ALA A 103 19.70 -10.14 1.05
C ALA A 103 18.45 -9.77 0.23
N LEU A 104 17.86 -8.59 0.45
CA LEU A 104 16.70 -8.11 -0.30
C LEU A 104 17.03 -7.88 -1.79
N SER A 105 18.21 -7.31 -2.09
CA SER A 105 18.68 -7.14 -3.46
C SER A 105 18.87 -8.47 -4.17
N LYS A 106 19.34 -9.52 -3.48
CA LYS A 106 19.43 -10.87 -4.03
C LYS A 106 18.04 -11.42 -4.40
N ILE A 107 17.05 -11.26 -3.52
CA ILE A 107 15.67 -11.70 -3.77
C ILE A 107 15.06 -10.92 -4.94
N ALA A 108 15.19 -9.59 -4.95
CA ALA A 108 14.70 -8.75 -6.04
C ALA A 108 15.39 -9.07 -7.39
N GLY A 109 16.64 -9.52 -7.35
CA GLY A 109 17.39 -9.98 -8.52
C GLY A 109 16.81 -11.24 -9.19
N LEU A 110 16.08 -12.06 -8.45
CA LEU A 110 15.41 -13.26 -8.98
C LEU A 110 14.13 -12.93 -9.76
N LEU A 111 13.59 -11.72 -9.60
CA LEU A 111 12.34 -11.31 -10.24
C LEU A 111 12.58 -10.71 -11.63
N PRO A 112 11.61 -10.88 -12.55
CA PRO A 112 11.68 -10.26 -13.86
C PRO A 112 11.63 -8.73 -13.74
N THR A 113 12.23 -8.04 -14.71
CA THR A 113 12.04 -6.59 -14.86
C THR A 113 10.66 -6.31 -15.43
N HIS A 114 9.98 -5.28 -14.94
CA HIS A 114 8.67 -4.86 -15.43
C HIS A 114 8.79 -4.14 -16.79
N THR A 115 9.05 -4.90 -17.85
CA THR A 115 9.31 -4.37 -19.20
C THR A 115 8.05 -4.13 -20.03
N ARG A 116 6.96 -4.85 -19.75
CA ARG A 116 5.69 -4.76 -20.49
C ARG A 116 4.74 -3.82 -19.77
N ARG A 117 4.58 -2.62 -20.30
CA ARG A 117 3.72 -1.56 -19.73
C ARG A 117 2.31 -1.67 -20.30
N SER A 118 1.28 -1.70 -19.46
CA SER A 118 -0.09 -1.41 -19.88
C SER A 118 -0.33 0.10 -19.88
N GLU A 119 -1.18 0.59 -20.78
CA GLU A 119 -1.53 2.01 -20.88
C GLU A 119 -2.12 2.53 -19.55
N GLU A 120 -2.89 1.70 -18.85
CA GLU A 120 -3.49 2.00 -17.54
C GLU A 120 -2.44 2.17 -16.43
N ALA A 121 -1.39 1.34 -16.39
CA ALA A 121 -0.28 1.49 -15.44
C ALA A 121 0.53 2.77 -15.70
N GLN A 122 0.66 3.16 -16.97
CA GLN A 122 1.34 4.39 -17.36
C GLN A 122 0.50 5.63 -17.06
N ALA A 123 -0.82 5.55 -17.21
CA ALA A 123 -1.76 6.61 -16.87
C ALA A 123 -1.89 6.84 -15.35
N ARG A 124 -1.85 5.77 -14.54
CA ARG A 124 -2.01 5.86 -13.08
C ARG A 124 -0.71 5.95 -12.28
N GLN A 125 0.46 5.76 -12.91
CA GLN A 125 1.78 5.77 -12.28
C GLN A 125 1.87 4.93 -10.97
N GLN A 126 1.18 3.78 -10.95
CA GLN A 126 1.07 2.89 -9.78
C GLN A 126 2.24 1.90 -9.72
N PHE A 127 3.44 2.40 -9.40
CA PHE A 127 4.62 1.55 -9.20
C PHE A 127 4.72 1.13 -7.73
N SER A 128 4.79 -0.18 -7.47
CA SER A 128 5.09 -0.68 -6.13
C SER A 128 6.53 -0.34 -5.74
N THR A 129 6.79 -0.17 -4.44
CA THR A 129 8.14 0.14 -3.95
C THR A 129 9.00 -1.13 -3.92
N PRO A 130 10.15 -1.16 -4.64
CA PRO A 130 11.07 -2.29 -4.57
C PRO A 130 11.52 -2.54 -3.13
N THR A 131 11.56 -3.80 -2.68
CA THR A 131 11.92 -4.14 -1.28
C THR A 131 13.29 -3.60 -0.84
N PRO A 132 14.34 -3.48 -1.68
CA PRO A 132 15.55 -2.76 -1.29
C PRO A 132 15.29 -1.31 -0.88
N LEU A 133 14.51 -0.56 -1.66
CA LEU A 133 14.14 0.82 -1.32
C LEU A 133 13.19 0.86 -0.12
N GLY A 134 12.30 -0.14 0.01
CA GLY A 134 11.46 -0.32 1.19
C GLY A 134 12.28 -0.42 2.48
N LEU A 135 13.43 -1.10 2.46
CA LEU A 135 14.35 -1.14 3.61
C LEU A 135 14.86 0.26 4.01
N ALA A 136 15.17 1.13 3.05
CA ALA A 136 15.56 2.51 3.36
C ALA A 136 14.40 3.30 3.99
N ALA A 137 13.17 3.12 3.47
CA ALA A 137 11.99 3.73 4.06
C ALA A 137 11.75 3.24 5.50
N LEU A 138 11.91 1.94 5.77
CA LEU A 138 11.81 1.37 7.11
C LEU A 138 12.93 1.85 8.05
N THR A 139 14.15 1.96 7.54
CA THR A 139 15.29 2.46 8.31
C THR A 139 15.05 3.92 8.72
N ALA A 140 14.56 4.74 7.79
CA ALA A 140 14.16 6.12 8.08
C ALA A 140 12.97 6.20 9.06
N ALA A 141 12.04 5.26 8.96
CA ALA A 141 10.90 5.16 9.85
C ALA A 141 11.28 4.74 11.27
N ALA A 142 12.46 4.13 11.48
CA ALA A 142 12.96 3.64 12.77
C ALA A 142 11.87 2.92 13.58
N LEU A 143 11.31 1.87 12.97
CA LEU A 143 10.18 1.10 13.52
C LEU A 143 10.55 0.33 14.79
N THR A 144 9.56 0.15 15.63
CA THR A 144 9.58 -0.71 16.81
C THR A 144 8.32 -1.57 16.86
N SER A 145 8.30 -2.59 17.71
CA SER A 145 7.10 -3.42 17.92
C SER A 145 5.96 -2.69 18.63
N ALA A 146 6.22 -1.50 19.19
CA ALA A 146 5.20 -0.64 19.78
C ALA A 146 4.49 0.23 18.73
N ASP A 147 4.99 0.26 17.49
CA ASP A 147 4.43 1.10 16.44
C ASP A 147 3.19 0.51 15.80
N ARG A 148 2.28 1.42 15.44
CA ARG A 148 1.16 1.17 14.55
C ARG A 148 1.44 1.90 13.23
N VAL A 149 1.69 1.12 12.19
CA VAL A 149 2.14 1.61 10.88
C VAL A 149 0.96 1.67 9.93
N LEU A 150 0.69 2.85 9.38
CA LEU A 150 -0.27 3.02 8.29
C LEU A 150 0.46 3.06 6.94
N GLU A 151 0.02 2.21 6.02
CA GLU A 151 0.35 2.29 4.59
C GLU A 151 -0.92 2.70 3.82
N PRO A 152 -1.08 3.99 3.46
CA PRO A 152 -2.33 4.51 2.91
C PRO A 152 -2.54 4.14 1.43
N SER A 153 -1.50 3.68 0.74
CA SER A 153 -1.52 3.29 -0.67
C SER A 153 -0.69 2.02 -0.83
N ALA A 154 -1.19 0.92 -0.25
CA ALA A 154 -0.39 -0.26 0.05
C ALA A 154 -0.02 -1.13 -1.16
N GLY A 155 -0.73 -0.97 -2.27
CA GLY A 155 -0.57 -1.83 -3.44
C GLY A 155 -0.77 -3.29 -3.06
N THR A 156 0.25 -4.12 -3.30
CA THR A 156 0.26 -5.53 -2.91
C THR A 156 0.74 -5.75 -1.47
N GLY A 157 1.35 -4.76 -0.82
CA GLY A 157 1.84 -4.83 0.57
C GLY A 157 3.35 -5.10 0.72
N LEU A 158 4.18 -4.69 -0.25
CA LEU A 158 5.64 -4.86 -0.16
C LEU A 158 6.28 -4.06 0.99
N LEU A 159 5.74 -2.89 1.36
CA LEU A 159 6.20 -2.16 2.54
C LEU A 159 5.58 -2.74 3.81
N ALA A 160 4.29 -3.05 3.79
CA ALA A 160 3.57 -3.71 4.87
C ALA A 160 4.29 -4.98 5.38
N ILE A 161 4.75 -5.87 4.49
CA ILE A 161 5.43 -7.10 4.91
C ILE A 161 6.74 -6.83 5.65
N LEU A 162 7.47 -5.78 5.27
CA LEU A 162 8.70 -5.41 5.96
C LEU A 162 8.39 -4.86 7.36
N ALA A 163 7.33 -4.06 7.50
CA ALA A 163 6.88 -3.55 8.80
C ALA A 163 6.35 -4.68 9.71
N GLU A 164 5.62 -5.67 9.15
CA GLU A 164 5.17 -6.88 9.85
C GLU A 164 6.36 -7.70 10.40
N ILE A 165 7.45 -7.79 9.64
CA ILE A 165 8.67 -8.51 10.04
C ILE A 165 9.35 -7.84 11.25
N GLU A 166 9.38 -6.50 11.29
CA GLU A 166 9.86 -5.72 12.45
C GLU A 166 8.89 -5.80 13.66
N GLY A 167 7.71 -6.37 13.47
CA GLY A 167 6.75 -6.68 14.53
C GLY A 167 5.78 -5.53 14.85
N SER A 168 5.64 -4.57 13.95
CA SER A 168 4.67 -3.48 14.07
C SER A 168 3.25 -3.93 13.75
N ASP A 169 2.25 -3.28 14.36
CA ASP A 169 0.84 -3.41 13.96
C ASP A 169 0.58 -2.64 12.66
N LEU A 170 -0.35 -3.11 11.84
CA LEU A 170 -0.58 -2.55 10.51
C LEU A 170 -2.00 -2.00 10.35
N ILE A 171 -2.09 -0.82 9.73
CA ILE A 171 -3.30 -0.26 9.15
C ILE A 171 -3.06 -0.18 7.65
N LEU A 172 -3.90 -0.85 6.86
CA LEU A 172 -3.68 -1.02 5.43
C LEU A 172 -4.85 -0.43 4.63
N ASN A 173 -4.51 0.37 3.61
CA ASN A 173 -5.48 0.94 2.68
C ASN A 173 -4.99 0.77 1.24
N GLU A 174 -5.87 0.32 0.35
CA GLU A 174 -5.59 0.25 -1.08
C GLU A 174 -6.86 0.55 -1.89
N LEU A 175 -6.75 1.47 -2.85
CA LEU A 175 -7.89 1.96 -3.63
C LEU A 175 -8.24 1.02 -4.80
N ALA A 176 -7.23 0.41 -5.45
CA ALA A 176 -7.46 -0.45 -6.61
C ALA A 176 -8.07 -1.78 -6.17
N GLU A 177 -9.28 -2.08 -6.63
CA GLU A 177 -10.12 -3.20 -6.19
C GLU A 177 -9.38 -4.54 -6.14
N THR A 178 -8.79 -4.96 -7.26
CA THR A 178 -8.04 -6.23 -7.34
C THR A 178 -6.85 -6.28 -6.38
N ARG A 179 -6.12 -5.16 -6.22
CA ARG A 179 -4.97 -5.09 -5.30
C ARG A 179 -5.42 -5.08 -3.84
N ALA A 180 -6.54 -4.42 -3.52
CA ALA A 180 -7.11 -4.44 -2.19
C ALA A 180 -7.63 -5.82 -1.79
N ASP A 181 -8.26 -6.56 -2.72
CA ASP A 181 -8.65 -7.97 -2.51
C ASP A 181 -7.42 -8.86 -2.29
N LEU A 182 -6.39 -8.69 -3.12
CA LEU A 182 -5.13 -9.42 -2.99
C LEU A 182 -4.43 -9.10 -1.67
N LEU A 183 -4.38 -7.82 -1.28
CA LEU A 183 -3.81 -7.37 -0.02
C LEU A 183 -4.56 -7.97 1.17
N ALA A 184 -5.89 -8.01 1.14
CA ALA A 184 -6.69 -8.63 2.19
C ALA A 184 -6.41 -10.14 2.29
N ALA A 185 -6.26 -10.83 1.15
CA ALA A 185 -5.89 -12.24 1.13
C ALA A 185 -4.45 -12.49 1.62
N LEU A 186 -3.53 -11.56 1.31
CA LEU A 186 -2.15 -11.59 1.77
C LEU A 186 -2.00 -11.16 3.23
N PHE A 187 -2.89 -10.39 3.83
CA PHE A 187 -2.78 -9.93 5.24
C PHE A 187 -4.09 -10.23 6.00
N PRO A 188 -4.46 -11.52 6.17
CA PRO A 188 -5.77 -11.88 6.72
C PRO A 188 -5.97 -11.49 8.19
N ALA A 189 -4.89 -11.12 8.90
CA ALA A 189 -4.96 -10.63 10.26
C ALA A 189 -5.32 -9.13 10.35
N ASN A 190 -5.28 -8.39 9.24
CA ASN A 190 -5.46 -6.95 9.19
C ASN A 190 -6.66 -6.61 8.28
N ALA A 191 -7.56 -5.76 8.75
CA ALA A 191 -8.60 -5.22 7.91
C ALA A 191 -7.98 -4.27 6.86
N VAL A 192 -8.41 -4.39 5.61
CA VAL A 192 -7.99 -3.52 4.50
C VAL A 192 -9.12 -2.55 4.17
N THR A 193 -8.84 -1.25 4.22
CA THR A 193 -9.76 -0.20 3.76
C THR A 193 -9.49 0.17 2.30
N ARG A 194 -10.42 0.89 1.65
CA ARG A 194 -10.35 1.26 0.22
C ARG A 194 -10.66 2.73 -0.05
N PHE A 195 -10.22 3.60 0.85
CA PHE A 195 -10.44 5.03 0.73
C PHE A 195 -9.43 5.67 -0.23
N ASP A 196 -9.81 6.79 -0.85
CA ASP A 196 -8.83 7.67 -1.50
C ASP A 196 -7.85 8.18 -0.42
N ALA A 197 -6.57 7.88 -0.59
CA ALA A 197 -5.53 8.26 0.36
C ALA A 197 -5.37 9.79 0.51
N ALA A 198 -5.84 10.59 -0.45
CA ALA A 198 -5.96 12.04 -0.30
C ALA A 198 -6.97 12.48 0.78
N GLN A 199 -7.84 11.56 1.23
CA GLN A 199 -8.89 11.76 2.21
C GLN A 199 -8.80 10.73 3.36
N ILE A 200 -7.63 10.13 3.56
CA ILE A 200 -7.47 9.06 4.56
C ILE A 200 -7.80 9.54 5.98
N ASP A 201 -7.49 10.80 6.30
CA ASP A 201 -7.84 11.38 7.59
C ASP A 201 -9.35 11.59 7.77
N ASP A 202 -10.10 11.78 6.70
CA ASP A 202 -11.55 12.00 6.79
C ASP A 202 -12.31 10.68 6.98
N HIS A 203 -11.85 9.60 6.33
CA HIS A 203 -12.60 8.35 6.23
C HIS A 203 -12.15 7.25 7.19
N LEU A 204 -10.87 7.21 7.59
CA LEU A 204 -10.38 6.16 8.46
C LEU A 204 -11.02 6.29 9.86
N ASP A 205 -11.36 5.17 10.52
CA ASP A 205 -11.92 5.17 11.88
C ASP A 205 -11.09 6.08 12.81
N ARG A 206 -11.72 6.97 13.58
CA ARG A 206 -11.03 7.92 14.47
C ARG A 206 -10.13 7.23 15.51
N ALA A 207 -10.40 5.98 15.86
CA ALA A 207 -9.54 5.18 16.74
C ALA A 207 -8.31 4.59 16.02
N ALA A 208 -8.28 4.61 14.69
CA ALA A 208 -7.15 4.19 13.88
C ALA A 208 -6.12 5.33 13.77
N ILE A 209 -5.31 5.51 14.82
CA ILE A 209 -4.26 6.54 14.88
C ILE A 209 -2.88 5.86 14.76
N PRO A 210 -2.16 6.03 13.64
CA PRO A 210 -0.82 5.48 13.47
C PRO A 210 0.24 6.30 14.24
N SER A 211 1.28 5.63 14.73
CA SER A 211 2.51 6.30 15.21
C SER A 211 3.51 6.53 14.08
N VAL A 212 3.41 5.75 13.01
CA VAL A 212 4.26 5.84 11.84
C VAL A 212 3.43 5.69 10.57
N ILE A 213 3.77 6.46 9.54
CA ILE A 213 3.24 6.26 8.19
C ILE A 213 4.40 6.01 7.25
N ILE A 214 4.29 4.98 6.42
CA ILE A 214 5.21 4.74 5.32
C ILE A 214 4.37 4.69 4.04
N MET A 215 4.73 5.50 3.04
CA MET A 215 3.89 5.63 1.85
C MET A 215 4.70 5.88 0.57
N ASN A 216 4.17 5.37 -0.54
CA ASN A 216 4.59 5.69 -1.90
C ASN A 216 3.35 6.14 -2.68
N PRO A 217 2.88 7.40 -2.46
CA PRO A 217 1.71 7.92 -3.16
C PRO A 217 1.92 7.88 -4.68
N PRO A 218 0.83 7.83 -5.47
CA PRO A 218 0.94 7.89 -6.92
C PRO A 218 1.72 9.13 -7.33
N PHE A 219 2.68 8.95 -8.23
CA PHE A 219 3.45 10.07 -8.77
C PHE A 219 2.50 10.95 -9.59
N SER A 220 2.45 12.25 -9.28
CA SER A 220 1.59 13.19 -9.99
C SER A 220 1.96 13.23 -11.47
N VAL A 221 0.98 12.97 -12.35
CA VAL A 221 1.16 13.11 -13.80
C VAL A 221 1.40 14.59 -14.13
N MET A 222 2.66 14.97 -14.34
CA MET A 222 3.00 16.24 -14.97
C MET A 222 3.30 16.00 -16.45
N ALA A 223 2.26 16.10 -17.29
CA ALA A 223 2.42 16.52 -18.67
C ALA A 223 1.14 17.24 -19.13
N ALA A 224 1.24 18.56 -19.28
CA ALA A 224 0.38 19.45 -20.09
C ALA A 224 -0.86 20.15 -19.51
N VAL A 225 -1.17 20.12 -18.20
CA VAL A 225 -2.19 21.05 -17.65
C VAL A 225 -1.71 21.71 -16.36
N SER A 226 -1.37 23.00 -16.47
CA SER A 226 -1.11 23.88 -15.33
C SER A 226 -2.35 24.00 -14.45
N GLY A 227 -2.17 23.80 -13.13
CA GLY A 227 -3.05 24.38 -12.11
C GLY A 227 -3.90 23.44 -11.23
N ARG A 228 -4.23 22.20 -11.64
CA ARG A 228 -5.14 21.33 -10.85
C ARG A 228 -4.63 19.92 -10.49
N VAL A 229 -3.58 19.40 -11.15
CA VAL A 229 -3.15 17.98 -11.02
C VAL A 229 -1.77 17.81 -10.34
N ALA A 230 -1.03 18.89 -10.11
CA ALA A 230 0.23 18.84 -9.36
C ALA A 230 0.02 18.37 -7.90
N ASP A 231 -1.16 18.62 -7.33
CA ASP A 231 -1.48 18.52 -5.89
C ASP A 231 -1.71 17.09 -5.35
N ALA A 232 -1.59 16.03 -6.15
CA ALA A 232 -1.90 14.68 -5.68
C ALA A 232 -0.97 14.20 -4.56
N ALA A 233 0.36 14.27 -4.76
CA ALA A 233 1.33 13.85 -3.74
C ALA A 233 1.21 14.70 -2.46
N TYR A 234 1.01 16.01 -2.61
CA TYR A 234 0.82 16.93 -1.47
C TYR A 234 -0.45 16.59 -0.67
N ARG A 235 -1.61 16.43 -1.32
CA ARG A 235 -2.86 16.06 -0.62
C ARG A 235 -2.75 14.74 0.13
N HIS A 236 -2.14 13.73 -0.48
CA HIS A 236 -1.93 12.44 0.18
C HIS A 236 -1.03 12.60 1.42
N ILE A 237 0.09 13.32 1.31
CA ILE A 237 0.99 13.57 2.44
C ILE A 237 0.31 14.42 3.52
N ALA A 238 -0.44 15.45 3.15
CA ALA A 238 -1.14 16.33 4.08
C ALA A 238 -2.23 15.57 4.86
N SER A 239 -3.02 14.74 4.17
CA SER A 239 -4.05 13.89 4.80
C SER A 239 -3.41 12.84 5.71
N ALA A 240 -2.40 12.13 5.21
CA ALA A 240 -1.64 11.17 6.02
C ALA A 240 -1.01 11.83 7.26
N LEU A 241 -0.38 12.99 7.09
CA LEU A 241 0.18 13.77 8.20
C LEU A 241 -0.92 14.18 9.18
N ALA A 242 -2.10 14.61 8.72
CA ALA A 242 -3.22 14.98 9.58
C ALA A 242 -3.64 13.81 10.50
N ARG A 243 -3.67 12.59 9.95
CA ARG A 243 -4.00 11.35 10.66
C ARG A 243 -2.92 10.87 11.65
N LEU A 244 -1.66 11.21 11.41
CA LEU A 244 -0.53 10.78 12.23
C LEU A 244 -0.61 11.28 13.68
N ALA A 245 -0.30 10.40 14.64
CA ALA A 245 -0.23 10.76 16.06
C ALA A 245 0.74 11.94 16.30
N PRO A 246 0.48 12.82 17.28
CA PRO A 246 1.45 13.82 17.70
C PRO A 246 2.82 13.20 18.04
N GLY A 247 3.89 13.76 17.49
CA GLY A 247 5.25 13.21 17.61
C GLY A 247 5.54 11.99 16.71
N GLY A 248 4.54 11.47 15.98
CA GLY A 248 4.71 10.39 15.02
C GLY A 248 5.60 10.77 13.83
N ARG A 249 6.00 9.78 13.03
CA ARG A 249 6.86 9.98 11.85
C ARG A 249 6.20 9.50 10.56
N LEU A 250 6.26 10.32 9.52
CA LEU A 250 5.84 9.98 8.16
C LEU A 250 7.07 9.85 7.27
N VAL A 251 7.16 8.76 6.51
CA VAL A 251 8.17 8.54 5.47
C VAL A 251 7.45 8.41 4.12
N ALA A 252 7.69 9.35 3.22
CA ALA A 252 7.09 9.37 1.89
C ALA A 252 8.14 9.17 0.79
N ILE A 253 7.80 8.33 -0.18
CA ILE A 253 8.52 8.21 -1.46
C ILE A 253 7.71 8.91 -2.54
N THR A 254 8.23 10.00 -3.09
CA THR A 254 7.57 10.81 -4.14
C THR A 254 8.45 10.93 -5.37
N GLY A 255 7.97 11.56 -6.44
CA GLY A 255 8.85 12.00 -7.54
C GLY A 255 9.89 13.02 -7.05
N ALA A 256 11.08 13.04 -7.64
CA ALA A 256 12.18 13.92 -7.23
C ALA A 256 11.84 15.41 -7.30
N ASN A 257 10.94 15.78 -8.23
CA ASN A 257 10.43 17.14 -8.42
C ASN A 257 9.50 17.63 -7.30
N PHE A 258 9.03 16.76 -6.41
CA PHE A 258 8.30 17.16 -5.21
C PHE A 258 9.32 17.49 -4.10
N SER A 259 9.94 18.68 -4.19
CA SER A 259 11.08 19.06 -3.34
C SER A 259 10.88 20.43 -2.69
N PRO A 260 11.21 20.61 -1.40
CA PRO A 260 11.18 21.93 -0.76
C PRO A 260 12.19 22.92 -1.36
N GLU A 261 13.19 22.44 -2.09
CA GLU A 261 14.19 23.28 -2.77
C GLU A 261 13.65 23.93 -4.06
N LEU A 262 12.55 23.41 -4.61
CA LEU A 262 11.97 23.90 -5.86
C LEU A 262 10.93 24.99 -5.57
N PRO A 263 11.02 26.16 -6.24
CA PRO A 263 10.09 27.27 -6.01
C PRO A 263 8.61 26.89 -6.11
N ALA A 264 8.25 25.98 -7.02
CA ALA A 264 6.87 25.50 -7.20
C ALA A 264 6.27 24.82 -5.96
N TRP A 265 7.12 24.26 -5.08
CA TRP A 265 6.70 23.48 -3.92
C TRP A 265 7.05 24.13 -2.59
N ARG A 266 7.93 25.13 -2.60
CA ARG A 266 8.48 25.75 -1.38
C ARG A 266 7.40 26.25 -0.42
N ASP A 267 6.39 26.97 -0.94
CA ASP A 267 5.29 27.49 -0.11
C ASP A 267 4.38 26.37 0.44
N HIS A 268 4.17 25.31 -0.33
CA HIS A 268 3.41 24.13 0.12
C HIS A 268 4.13 23.44 1.27
N PHE A 269 5.44 23.23 1.15
CA PHE A 269 6.24 22.68 2.24
C PHE A 269 6.31 23.61 3.44
N ALA A 270 6.37 24.94 3.26
CA ALA A 270 6.34 25.89 4.37
C ALA A 270 5.04 25.79 5.16
N ARG A 271 3.88 25.66 4.48
CA ARG A 271 2.59 25.39 5.13
C ARG A 271 2.55 24.03 5.82
N LEU A 272 3.14 23.00 5.20
CA LEU A 272 3.26 21.67 5.81
C LEU A 272 4.02 21.74 7.15
N GLN A 273 5.08 22.57 7.23
CA GLN A 273 5.89 22.75 8.44
C GLN A 273 5.14 23.37 9.62
N GLU A 274 3.95 23.96 9.41
CA GLU A 274 3.08 24.39 10.52
C GLU A 274 2.60 23.21 11.38
N ARG A 275 2.53 22.00 10.80
CA ARG A 275 2.01 20.80 11.47
C ARG A 275 2.98 19.63 11.46
N GLY A 276 3.94 19.61 10.53
CA GLY A 276 4.93 18.55 10.40
C GLY A 276 6.25 19.07 9.84
N ARG A 277 7.29 19.01 10.66
CA ARG A 277 8.65 19.44 10.32
C ARG A 277 9.32 18.41 9.41
N VAL A 278 9.91 18.87 8.29
CA VAL A 278 10.74 18.01 7.45
C VAL A 278 12.09 17.84 8.14
N VAL A 279 12.47 16.60 8.46
CA VAL A 279 13.72 16.29 9.18
C VAL A 279 14.79 15.66 8.29
N PHE A 280 14.40 15.13 7.14
CA PHE A 280 15.31 14.59 6.14
C PHE A 280 14.64 14.61 4.77
N SER A 281 15.40 14.91 3.72
CA SER A 281 14.94 14.74 2.34
C SER A 281 16.13 14.48 1.42
N ALA A 282 16.05 13.43 0.60
CA ALA A 282 17.07 13.11 -0.38
C ALA A 282 16.43 12.61 -1.68
N ALA A 283 16.94 13.10 -2.81
CA ALA A 283 16.58 12.56 -4.12
C ALA A 283 17.27 11.20 -4.33
N ILE A 284 16.69 10.38 -5.20
CA ILE A 284 17.09 9.01 -5.47
C ILE A 284 17.07 8.82 -6.98
N ALA A 285 18.18 8.35 -7.54
CA ALA A 285 18.28 8.10 -8.96
C ALA A 285 17.24 7.06 -9.42
N GLY A 286 16.60 7.31 -10.55
CA GLY A 286 15.55 6.46 -11.10
C GLY A 286 16.02 5.03 -11.43
N SER A 287 17.33 4.79 -11.54
CA SER A 287 17.92 3.46 -11.68
C SER A 287 17.49 2.51 -10.56
N VAL A 288 17.22 3.01 -9.35
CA VAL A 288 16.74 2.23 -8.20
C VAL A 288 15.36 1.60 -8.47
N TYR A 289 14.53 2.25 -9.28
CA TYR A 289 13.21 1.76 -9.67
C TYR A 289 13.19 0.98 -11.00
N ALA A 290 14.33 0.87 -11.70
CA ALA A 290 14.37 0.31 -13.06
C ALA A 290 13.76 -1.10 -13.15
N LYS A 291 13.95 -1.93 -12.11
CA LYS A 291 13.34 -3.26 -12.00
C LYS A 291 11.81 -3.23 -12.02
N HIS A 292 11.21 -2.19 -11.46
CA HIS A 292 9.77 -1.99 -11.39
C HIS A 292 9.23 -1.14 -12.57
N GLY A 293 10.06 -0.91 -13.59
CA GLY A 293 9.61 -0.44 -14.90
C GLY A 293 9.63 1.07 -15.09
N THR A 294 10.22 1.82 -14.15
CA THR A 294 10.39 3.28 -14.26
C THR A 294 11.84 3.69 -14.00
N THR A 295 12.26 4.77 -14.65
CA THR A 295 13.56 5.43 -14.46
C THR A 295 13.37 6.88 -14.02
N ILE A 296 12.17 7.21 -13.53
CA ILE A 296 11.88 8.52 -12.96
C ILE A 296 12.63 8.64 -11.64
N ASP A 297 13.36 9.74 -11.47
CA ASP A 297 14.00 10.05 -10.20
C ASP A 297 12.94 10.23 -9.11
N THR A 298 13.20 9.64 -7.96
CA THR A 298 12.30 9.70 -6.79
C THR A 298 12.95 10.44 -5.64
N ARG A 299 12.23 10.61 -4.54
CA ARG A 299 12.72 11.28 -3.34
C ARG A 299 12.14 10.61 -2.11
N LEU A 300 12.97 10.38 -1.11
CA LEU A 300 12.54 9.99 0.23
C LEU A 300 12.51 11.25 1.10
N THR A 301 11.35 11.52 1.70
CA THR A 301 11.15 12.64 2.63
C THR A 301 10.63 12.12 3.96
N VAL A 302 11.25 12.55 5.05
CA VAL A 302 10.87 12.20 6.42
C VAL A 302 10.33 13.43 7.13
N ILE A 303 9.14 13.29 7.71
CA ILE A 303 8.40 14.35 8.39
C ILE A 303 8.03 13.87 9.79
N ASP A 304 8.41 14.62 10.81
CA ASP A 304 7.91 14.38 12.18
C ASP A 304 6.67 15.25 12.42
N LYS A 305 5.64 14.70 13.07
CA LYS A 305 4.40 15.42 13.42
C LYS A 305 4.61 16.38 14.59
N ALA A 306 5.26 17.49 14.30
CA ALA A 306 5.40 18.66 15.16
C ALA A 306 5.65 19.90 14.28
N PRO A 307 5.22 21.10 14.69
CA PRO A 307 5.57 22.33 14.00
C PRO A 307 7.10 22.50 13.93
N ALA A 308 7.61 23.02 12.81
CA ALA A 308 8.99 23.44 12.72
C ALA A 308 9.22 24.75 13.49
N GLU A 309 10.43 25.02 13.94
CA GLU A 309 10.79 26.29 14.59
C GLU A 309 10.79 27.46 13.60
N ASP A 310 11.22 27.19 12.36
CA ASP A 310 11.20 28.12 11.23
C ASP A 310 10.60 27.41 10.02
N PHE A 311 9.43 27.87 9.59
CA PHE A 311 8.66 27.27 8.50
C PHE A 311 9.34 27.41 7.13
N ALA A 312 10.25 28.38 6.95
CA ALA A 312 10.95 28.61 5.69
C ALA A 312 12.28 27.83 5.56
N ARG A 313 12.72 27.19 6.66
CA ARG A 313 13.98 26.46 6.73
C ARG A 313 13.76 24.95 6.61
N PHE A 314 14.52 24.32 5.71
CA PHE A 314 14.49 22.89 5.45
C PHE A 314 15.88 22.27 5.66
N PRO A 315 15.98 20.95 5.94
CA PRO A 315 17.26 20.26 5.97
C PRO A 315 17.93 20.34 4.60
N ALA A 316 19.26 20.49 4.59
CA ALA A 316 20.02 20.50 3.34
C ALA A 316 19.95 19.12 2.68
N SER A 317 19.64 19.09 1.38
CA SER A 317 19.67 17.84 0.63
C SER A 317 21.12 17.36 0.44
N PRO A 318 21.44 16.09 0.76
CA PRO A 318 22.77 15.52 0.49
C PRO A 318 23.01 15.29 -1.03
N GLY A 319 22.01 15.56 -1.88
CA GLY A 319 22.07 15.40 -3.32
C GLY A 319 21.14 14.27 -3.81
N ILE A 320 21.57 13.60 -4.89
CA ILE A 320 20.86 12.46 -5.48
C ILE A 320 21.61 11.18 -5.10
N ALA A 321 20.97 10.29 -4.36
CA ALA A 321 21.52 8.99 -4.02
C ALA A 321 21.55 8.11 -5.30
N PRO A 322 22.72 7.63 -5.76
CA PRO A 322 22.81 6.79 -6.95
C PRO A 322 22.26 5.37 -6.70
N ASP A 323 22.23 4.94 -5.43
CA ASP A 323 21.76 3.63 -5.00
C ASP A 323 21.20 3.66 -3.57
N VAL A 324 20.59 2.55 -3.16
CA VAL A 324 20.00 2.39 -1.82
C VAL A 324 21.05 2.36 -0.72
N ALA A 325 22.28 1.89 -0.99
CA ALA A 325 23.33 1.83 0.02
C ALA A 325 23.78 3.24 0.44
N THR A 326 23.92 4.14 -0.53
CA THR A 326 24.22 5.56 -0.32
C THR A 326 23.09 6.23 0.47
N LEU A 327 21.83 5.96 0.10
CA LEU A 327 20.67 6.47 0.82
C LEU A 327 20.63 6.02 2.29
N LEU A 328 20.91 4.74 2.56
CA LEU A 328 21.00 4.21 3.92
C LEU A 328 22.10 4.89 4.74
N ALA A 329 23.27 5.12 4.15
CA ALA A 329 24.37 5.81 4.82
C ALA A 329 24.02 7.28 5.16
N TRP A 330 23.29 7.97 4.27
CA TRP A 330 22.79 9.32 4.55
C TRP A 330 21.72 9.34 5.64
N ILE A 331 20.80 8.37 5.62
CA ILE A 331 19.80 8.22 6.69
C ILE A 331 20.50 8.02 8.04
N GLU A 332 21.47 7.11 8.12
CA GLU A 332 22.20 6.82 9.37
C GLU A 332 22.97 8.04 9.88
N ARG A 333 23.56 8.83 8.98
CA ARG A 333 24.37 10.01 9.34
C ARG A 333 23.52 11.23 9.70
N ASP A 334 22.46 11.51 8.94
CA ASP A 334 21.81 12.82 8.92
C ASP A 334 20.40 12.82 9.51
N LEU A 335 19.73 11.66 9.64
CA LEU A 335 18.36 11.62 10.15
C LEU A 335 18.32 11.68 11.68
N PRO A 336 17.68 12.68 12.30
CA PRO A 336 17.56 12.72 13.75
C PRO A 336 16.68 11.59 14.31
N PRO A 337 16.91 11.20 15.58
CA PRO A 337 16.05 10.27 16.30
C PRO A 337 14.58 10.71 16.29
N ARG A 338 13.68 9.73 16.38
CA ARG A 338 12.24 9.99 16.44
C ARG A 338 11.87 10.77 17.70
N MET A 339 10.84 11.61 17.56
CA MET A 339 10.18 12.19 18.72
C MET A 339 9.42 11.11 19.50
N ALA A 340 9.19 11.36 20.78
CA ALA A 340 8.33 10.50 21.58
C ALA A 340 6.88 10.61 21.07
N VAL A 341 6.25 9.47 20.82
CA VAL A 341 4.86 9.41 20.35
C VAL A 341 3.92 9.16 21.53
N ALA A 342 2.91 10.01 21.68
CA ALA A 342 1.81 9.77 22.60
C ALA A 342 0.68 9.04 21.86
N LEU A 343 0.72 7.71 21.82
CA LEU A 343 -0.41 6.94 21.31
C LEU A 343 -1.56 6.97 22.34
N PRO A 344 -2.83 7.13 21.90
CA PRO A 344 -3.95 6.95 22.79
C PRO A 344 -3.91 5.53 23.37
N LYS A 345 -3.99 5.41 24.69
CA LYS A 345 -4.16 4.11 25.34
C LYS A 345 -5.51 3.57 24.89
N ILE A 346 -5.50 2.50 24.09
CA ILE A 346 -6.70 1.70 23.87
C ILE A 346 -6.99 1.04 25.21
N CYS A 347 -7.99 1.56 25.95
CA CYS A 347 -8.59 0.78 27.02
C CYS A 347 -9.22 -0.43 26.31
N PRO A 348 -8.83 -1.67 26.65
CA PRO A 348 -9.58 -2.81 26.17
C PRO A 348 -10.98 -2.68 26.77
N ASP A 349 -11.96 -2.35 25.95
CA ASP A 349 -13.33 -2.70 26.27
C ASP A 349 -13.31 -4.19 26.59
N THR A 350 -13.83 -4.51 27.77
CA THR A 350 -13.80 -5.83 28.39
C THR A 350 -13.99 -6.92 27.34
N ALA A 351 -12.92 -7.69 27.08
CA ALA A 351 -12.93 -8.75 26.09
C ALA A 351 -14.12 -9.70 26.34
N PRO A 352 -14.93 -10.04 25.32
CA PRO A 352 -15.80 -11.20 25.45
C PRO A 352 -14.88 -12.41 25.63
N ARG A 353 -15.05 -13.10 26.76
CA ARG A 353 -14.26 -14.26 27.17
C ARG A 353 -14.12 -15.26 26.01
N THR A 354 -12.88 -15.62 25.72
CA THR A 354 -12.54 -16.70 24.79
C THR A 354 -13.16 -18.02 25.24
N VAL A 355 -14.07 -18.57 24.44
CA VAL A 355 -14.51 -19.96 24.58
C VAL A 355 -13.65 -20.80 23.66
N ARG A 356 -12.53 -21.31 24.17
CA ARG A 356 -11.81 -22.42 23.54
C ARG A 356 -11.84 -23.61 24.49
N GLY A 357 -12.67 -24.59 24.16
CA GLY A 357 -12.56 -25.96 24.66
C GLY A 357 -13.67 -26.38 25.63
N TYR A 358 -14.80 -26.85 25.10
CA TYR A 358 -15.49 -28.05 25.58
C TYR A 358 -16.38 -28.63 24.47
N LEU A 359 -15.88 -29.74 23.92
CA LEU A 359 -16.56 -30.94 23.41
C LEU A 359 -17.79 -30.86 22.50
N ALA A 360 -17.72 -31.72 21.48
CA ALA A 360 -18.84 -32.37 20.82
C ALA A 360 -20.00 -32.66 21.79
N LYS A 361 -21.17 -32.07 21.49
CA LYS A 361 -22.49 -32.64 21.76
C LYS A 361 -23.55 -31.84 20.99
N ALA A 362 -24.29 -32.58 20.17
CA ALA A 362 -25.68 -32.43 19.76
C ALA A 362 -26.24 -31.03 19.49
N ALA A 363 -26.82 -30.90 18.30
CA ALA A 363 -27.76 -29.87 17.91
C ALA A 363 -28.85 -29.66 18.99
N ALA A 364 -28.93 -28.43 19.49
CA ALA A 364 -30.11 -27.90 20.15
C ALA A 364 -30.37 -26.51 19.57
N SER A 365 -31.54 -26.35 18.98
CA SER A 365 -32.05 -25.11 18.40
C SER A 365 -32.13 -24.00 19.44
N THR A 366 -31.45 -22.89 19.20
CA THR A 366 -31.58 -21.65 19.98
C THR A 366 -32.88 -20.92 19.59
N PRO A 367 -33.69 -20.43 20.55
CA PRO A 367 -34.89 -19.65 20.20
C PRO A 367 -34.48 -18.29 19.61
N ALA A 368 -35.15 -17.91 18.53
CA ALA A 368 -34.96 -16.62 17.87
C ALA A 368 -35.25 -15.47 18.86
N ARG A 369 -34.32 -14.50 18.92
CA ARG A 369 -34.60 -13.21 19.58
C ARG A 369 -35.58 -12.42 18.70
N PRO A 370 -36.61 -11.78 19.27
CA PRO A 370 -37.50 -10.94 18.49
C PRO A 370 -36.73 -9.68 18.04
N THR A 371 -36.50 -9.56 16.75
CA THR A 371 -36.21 -8.27 16.10
C THR A 371 -37.48 -7.43 16.18
N ALA A 372 -37.37 -6.24 16.78
CA ALA A 372 -38.43 -5.25 16.69
C ALA A 372 -38.59 -4.83 15.22
N GLU A 373 -39.75 -5.12 14.63
CA GLU A 373 -40.15 -4.58 13.33
C GLU A 373 -40.19 -3.05 13.42
N ILE A 374 -39.33 -2.39 12.65
CA ILE A 374 -39.45 -0.96 12.41
C ILE A 374 -40.63 -0.79 11.45
N LYS A 375 -41.78 -0.38 11.98
CA LYS A 375 -42.93 0.02 11.14
C LYS A 375 -42.57 1.30 10.39
N GLY A 376 -42.31 1.16 9.09
CA GLY A 376 -42.20 2.30 8.19
C GLY A 376 -43.52 3.07 8.15
N MET A 377 -43.44 4.39 8.29
CA MET A 377 -44.60 5.27 8.18
C MET A 377 -44.77 5.67 6.71
N PRO A 378 -45.98 5.58 6.12
CA PRO A 378 -46.19 6.04 4.76
C PRO A 378 -45.95 7.55 4.68
N LEU A 379 -45.13 7.96 3.71
CA LEU A 379 -44.93 9.35 3.35
C LEU A 379 -45.91 9.68 2.22
N ASP A 380 -46.79 10.63 2.46
CA ASP A 380 -47.60 11.22 1.41
C ASP A 380 -46.69 12.04 0.52
N TYR A 381 -46.69 11.71 -0.77
CA TYR A 381 -45.99 12.46 -1.81
C TYR A 381 -46.98 12.82 -2.91
N GLU A 382 -46.82 14.01 -3.46
CA GLU A 382 -47.57 14.45 -4.63
C GLU A 382 -46.67 14.31 -5.86
N THR A 383 -47.18 13.64 -6.89
CA THR A 383 -46.40 13.42 -8.12
C THR A 383 -46.63 14.61 -9.03
N ILE A 384 -45.60 15.44 -9.23
CA ILE A 384 -45.67 16.55 -10.18
C ILE A 384 -45.30 16.01 -11.56
N GLU A 385 -46.25 16.05 -12.51
CA GLU A 385 -45.98 15.82 -13.92
C GLU A 385 -45.06 16.94 -14.43
N ARG A 386 -43.79 16.60 -14.66
CA ARG A 386 -42.81 17.55 -15.19
C ARG A 386 -43.21 17.88 -16.63
N MET A 387 -43.78 19.06 -16.85
CA MET A 387 -43.98 19.56 -18.21
C MET A 387 -42.61 19.64 -18.90
N PRO A 388 -42.47 19.14 -20.15
CA PRO A 388 -41.26 19.34 -20.91
C PRO A 388 -41.05 20.85 -21.08
N PRO A 389 -39.82 21.37 -20.92
CA PRO A 389 -39.58 22.80 -21.12
C PRO A 389 -39.97 23.17 -22.56
N GLU A 390 -40.85 24.17 -22.67
CA GLU A 390 -41.20 24.80 -23.94
C GLU A 390 -39.92 25.22 -24.66
N GLU A 391 -39.77 24.75 -25.91
CA GLU A 391 -38.84 25.17 -26.96
C GLU A 391 -37.71 26.15 -26.55
N CYS A 392 -36.77 25.71 -25.71
CA CYS A 392 -35.47 26.38 -25.61
C CYS A 392 -34.56 25.88 -26.73
N ARG A 393 -34.49 26.67 -27.80
CA ARG A 393 -33.51 26.55 -28.88
C ARG A 393 -32.11 26.34 -28.30
N LEU A 394 -31.49 25.21 -28.61
CA LEU A 394 -30.08 24.94 -28.33
C LEU A 394 -29.23 26.04 -28.99
N SER A 395 -28.69 26.95 -28.20
CA SER A 395 -27.68 27.92 -28.64
C SER A 395 -26.28 27.34 -28.41
N ASP A 396 -25.39 27.44 -29.42
CA ASP A 396 -24.00 26.95 -29.44
C ASP A 396 -23.04 27.70 -28.49
N SER A 397 -23.39 27.85 -27.20
CA SER A 397 -22.53 28.45 -26.18
C SER A 397 -22.34 27.52 -24.98
N ILE A 398 -21.09 27.31 -24.57
CA ILE A 398 -20.63 26.35 -23.54
C ILE A 398 -21.06 26.73 -22.10
N TYR A 399 -21.73 27.86 -21.90
CA TYR A 399 -22.27 28.26 -20.59
C TYR A 399 -23.76 28.60 -20.70
N GLU A 400 -24.62 27.80 -20.07
CA GLU A 400 -25.99 28.18 -19.78
C GLU A 400 -26.04 29.07 -18.53
N ALA A 401 -26.84 30.14 -18.58
CA ALA A 401 -27.03 31.03 -17.44
C ALA A 401 -27.93 30.35 -16.40
N TYR A 402 -27.34 29.93 -15.28
CA TYR A 402 -28.08 29.38 -14.15
C TYR A 402 -28.87 30.48 -13.44
N ALA A 403 -30.20 30.42 -13.48
CA ALA A 403 -31.07 31.23 -12.64
C ALA A 403 -31.42 30.45 -11.35
N LEU A 404 -31.12 31.04 -10.21
CA LEU A 404 -31.38 30.47 -8.89
C LEU A 404 -32.90 30.38 -8.65
N GLN A 405 -33.46 29.17 -8.55
CA GLN A 405 -34.82 28.98 -8.04
C GLN A 405 -34.76 28.93 -6.52
N SER A 406 -35.35 29.93 -5.86
CA SER A 406 -35.63 29.91 -4.43
C SER A 406 -36.82 29.00 -4.13
N VAL A 407 -36.69 28.20 -3.07
CA VAL A 407 -37.83 27.58 -2.36
C VAL A 407 -38.24 28.50 -1.22
#